data_AF-A0A7C5HV29-F1
#
_entry.id   AF-A0A7C5HV29-F1
#
_cell.length_a   1.000
_cell.length_b   1.000
_cell.length_c   1.000
_cell.angle_alpha   90.00
_cell.angle_beta   90.00
_cell.angle_gamma   90.00
#
_symmetry.space_group_name_H-M   'P 1'
#
loop_
_entity.id
_entity.type
_entity.pdbx_description
1 polymer ?
#
loop_
_entity_poly.entity_id
_entity_poly.type
_entity_poly.pdbx_seq_one_letter_code
_entity_poly.pdbx_strand_id
1 'polypeptide(L)' 'PEQAIENFARVLDLNPGSAIDYANIGSNYREMGDKEKAIYFYEVALSIDPSIEFARENLERLKHAK' A
#
# COMPACT_ATOMS: atom_id res chain seq x y z
N PRO A 1 -1.06 14.63 -7.20
CA PRO A 1 0.00 14.04 -6.35
C PRO A 1 -0.09 14.53 -4.91
N GLU A 2 -0.41 15.81 -4.69
CA GLU A 2 -0.58 16.37 -3.34
C GLU A 2 -1.81 15.85 -2.59
N GLN A 3 -2.93 15.56 -3.29
CA GLN A 3 -4.17 15.08 -2.64
C GLN A 3 -4.06 13.70 -1.98
N ALA A 4 -3.12 12.86 -2.43
CA ALA A 4 -2.90 11.57 -1.80
C ALA A 4 -2.25 11.75 -0.42
N ILE A 5 -1.25 12.64 -0.33
CA ILE A 5 -0.49 12.95 0.88
C ILE A 5 -1.39 13.52 1.99
N GLU A 6 -2.32 14.43 1.65
CA GLU A 6 -3.26 14.98 2.65
C GLU A 6 -4.24 13.94 3.20
N ASN A 7 -4.69 12.98 2.38
CA ASN A 7 -5.55 11.90 2.86
C ASN A 7 -4.77 10.91 3.73
N PHE A 8 -3.51 10.64 3.41
CA PHE A 8 -2.64 9.75 4.17
C PHE A 8 -2.29 10.28 5.57
N ALA A 9 -2.19 11.59 5.74
CA ALA A 9 -1.91 12.20 7.05
C ALA A 9 -2.97 11.89 8.14
N ARG A 10 -4.21 11.55 7.75
CA ARG A 10 -5.26 11.11 8.68
C ARG A 10 -5.20 9.63 9.05
N VAL A 11 -4.52 8.81 8.23
CA VAL A 11 -4.42 7.36 8.44
C VAL A 11 -3.34 7.01 9.49
N LEU A 12 -2.39 7.92 9.72
CA LEU A 12 -1.27 7.77 10.68
C LEU A 12 -1.70 7.59 12.14
N ASP A 13 -2.97 7.83 12.48
CA ASP A 13 -3.53 7.59 13.82
C ASP A 13 -4.01 6.12 14.02
N LEU A 14 -3.92 5.28 12.98
CA LEU A 14 -4.32 3.89 13.04
C LEU A 14 -3.14 2.99 13.39
N ASN A 15 -3.31 2.29 14.51
CA ASN A 15 -2.44 1.28 15.11
C ASN A 15 -1.55 0.54 14.08
N PRO A 16 -0.22 0.48 14.24
CA PRO A 16 0.71 -0.13 13.27
C PRO A 16 0.42 -1.60 12.89
N GLY A 17 -0.33 -2.35 13.71
CA GLY A 17 -0.87 -3.65 13.31
C GLY A 17 -1.79 -3.59 12.08
N SER A 18 -2.39 -2.43 11.80
CA SER A 18 -3.23 -2.19 10.62
C SER A 18 -2.42 -2.04 9.33
N ALA A 19 -1.16 -1.57 9.38
CA ALA A 19 -0.36 -1.30 8.18
C ALA A 19 0.02 -2.60 7.44
N ILE A 20 0.47 -3.59 8.21
CA ILE A 20 0.82 -4.91 7.67
C ILE A 20 -0.41 -5.62 7.08
N ASP A 21 -1.60 -5.43 7.68
CA ASP A 21 -2.85 -5.99 7.17
C ASP A 21 -3.22 -5.37 5.82
N TYR A 22 -3.09 -4.05 5.65
CA TYR A 22 -3.28 -3.42 4.34
C TYR A 22 -2.28 -3.94 3.30
N ALA A 23 -1.01 -4.15 3.67
CA ALA A 23 -0.03 -4.74 2.75
C ALA A 23 -0.39 -6.18 2.35
N ASN A 24 -0.95 -6.96 3.27
CA ASN A 24 -1.44 -8.30 2.99
C ASN A 24 -2.67 -8.29 2.08
N ILE A 25 -3.60 -7.35 2.27
CA ILE A 25 -4.73 -7.14 1.34
C ILE A 25 -4.22 -6.79 -0.06
N GLY A 26 -3.21 -5.92 -0.17
CA GLY A 26 -2.55 -5.60 -1.43
C GLY A 26 -1.94 -6.84 -2.11
N SER A 27 -1.32 -7.74 -1.34
CA SER A 27 -0.80 -9.03 -1.82
C SER A 27 -1.90 -9.93 -2.38
N ASN A 28 -3.04 -10.02 -1.69
CA ASN A 28 -4.18 -10.80 -2.16
C ASN A 28 -4.73 -10.26 -3.48
N TYR A 29 -4.93 -8.94 -3.60
CA TYR A 29 -5.39 -8.34 -4.86
C TYR A 29 -4.39 -8.49 -6.01
N ARG A 30 -3.08 -8.41 -5.71
CA ARG A 30 -2.01 -8.69 -6.69
C ARG A 30 -2.13 -10.11 -7.23
N GLU A 31 -2.37 -11.08 -6.36
CA GLU A 31 -2.55 -12.50 -6.74
C GLU A 31 -3.85 -12.74 -7.52
N MET A 32 -4.91 -11.98 -7.22
CA MET A 32 -6.15 -11.97 -8.01
C MET A 32 -6.01 -11.26 -9.37
N GLY A 33 -4.88 -10.61 -9.63
CA GLY A 33 -4.64 -9.83 -10.86
C GLY A 33 -5.24 -8.42 -10.86
N ASP A 34 -5.88 -8.00 -9.77
CA ASP A 34 -6.41 -6.65 -9.59
C ASP A 34 -5.27 -5.70 -9.16
N LYS A 35 -4.48 -5.28 -10.16
CA LYS A 35 -3.30 -4.43 -9.94
C LYS A 35 -3.64 -3.08 -9.33
N GLU A 36 -4.78 -2.50 -9.69
CA GLU A 36 -5.21 -1.18 -9.21
C GLU A 36 -5.48 -1.21 -7.70
N LYS A 37 -6.25 -2.21 -7.23
CA LYS A 37 -6.47 -2.38 -5.79
C LYS A 37 -5.19 -2.76 -5.06
N ALA A 38 -4.34 -3.60 -5.66
CA ALA A 38 -3.05 -3.94 -5.07
C ALA A 38 -2.20 -2.70 -4.80
N ILE A 39 -2.05 -1.82 -5.81
CA ILE A 39 -1.33 -0.55 -5.69
C ILE A 39 -1.91 0.31 -4.57
N TYR A 40 -3.23 0.50 -4.55
CA TYR A 40 -3.90 1.30 -3.52
C TYR A 40 -3.57 0.82 -2.09
N PHE A 41 -3.71 -0.48 -1.84
CA PHE A 41 -3.50 -1.03 -0.49
C PHE A 41 -2.03 -1.04 -0.08
N TYR A 42 -1.09 -1.24 -1.01
CA TYR A 42 0.32 -1.06 -0.71
C TYR A 42 0.67 0.40 -0.41
N GLU A 43 0.10 1.37 -1.13
CA GLU A 43 0.28 2.80 -0.84
C GLU A 43 -0.27 3.17 0.53
N VAL A 44 -1.46 2.67 0.89
CA VAL A 44 -2.02 2.85 2.24
C VAL A 44 -1.09 2.26 3.30
N ALA A 45 -0.63 1.02 3.13
CA ALA A 45 0.27 0.36 4.08
C ALA A 45 1.57 1.16 4.28
N LEU A 46 2.22 1.58 3.20
CA LEU A 46 3.46 2.35 3.24
C LEU A 46 3.27 3.79 3.74
N SER A 47 2.05 4.32 3.66
CA SER A 47 1.73 5.62 4.25
C SER A 47 1.63 5.56 5.77
N ILE A 48 1.29 4.40 6.35
CA ILE A 48 1.20 4.16 7.79
C ILE A 48 2.56 3.69 8.33
N ASP A 49 3.15 2.68 7.68
CA ASP A 49 4.46 2.14 8.02
C ASP A 49 5.33 2.02 6.75
N PRO A 50 6.21 3.01 6.50
CA PRO A 50 7.13 3.00 5.38
C PRO A 50 8.18 1.87 5.43
N SER A 51 8.32 1.16 6.55
CA SER A 51 9.32 0.10 6.71
C SER A 51 8.88 -1.27 6.15
N ILE A 52 7.63 -1.39 5.67
CA ILE A 52 7.12 -2.64 5.09
C ILE A 52 7.76 -2.90 3.71
N GLU A 53 8.92 -3.55 3.70
CA GLU A 53 9.75 -3.75 2.50
C GLU A 53 8.99 -4.47 1.37
N PHE A 54 8.26 -5.54 1.67
CA PHE A 54 7.55 -6.29 0.64
C PHE A 54 6.43 -5.46 -0.01
N ALA A 55 5.78 -4.55 0.73
CA ALA A 55 4.76 -3.68 0.15
C ALA A 55 5.40 -2.74 -0.88
N ARG A 56 6.57 -2.18 -0.53
CA ARG A 56 7.34 -1.30 -1.42
C ARG A 56 7.82 -2.03 -2.68
N GLU A 57 8.41 -3.22 -2.52
CA GLU A 57 8.89 -4.01 -3.66
C GLU A 57 7.77 -4.38 -4.63
N ASN A 58 6.61 -4.78 -4.10
CA ASN A 58 5.46 -5.13 -4.92
C ASN A 58 4.83 -3.92 -5.59
N LEU A 59 4.74 -2.79 -4.89
CA LEU A 59 4.28 -1.53 -5.45
C LEU A 59 5.16 -1.08 -6.62
N GLU A 60 6.48 -1.10 -6.46
CA GLU A 60 7.43 -0.78 -7.53
C GLU A 60 7.23 -1.74 -8.72
N ARG A 61 7.20 -3.05 -8.46
CA ARG A 61 6.98 -4.04 -9.52
C ARG A 61 5.68 -3.81 -10.29
N LEU A 62 4.59 -3.44 -9.59
CA LEU A 62 3.30 -3.18 -10.21
C LEU A 62 3.29 -1.87 -11.02
N LYS A 63 3.97 -0.83 -10.55
CA LYS A 63 4.10 0.46 -11.25
C LYS A 63 5.00 0.39 -12.49
N HIS A 64 6.00 -0.49 -12.49
CA HIS A 64 6.93 -0.68 -13.60
C HIS A 64 6.57 -1.83 -14.55
N ALA A 65 5.50 -2.58 -14.27
CA ALA A 65 5.00 -3.61 -15.16
C ALA A 65 4.30 -2.95 -16.37
N LYS A 66 4.96 -3.01 -17.54
CA LYS A 66 4.40 -2.59 -18.83
C LYS A 66 3.12 -3.36 -19.20
#